data_AF-A0A2A5VKE3-F1
#
_entry.id   AF-A0A2A5VKE3-F1
#
_cell.length_a   1.000
_cell.length_b   1.000
_cell.length_c   1.000
_cell.angle_alpha   90.00
_cell.angle_beta   90.00
_cell.angle_gamma   90.00
#
_symmetry.space_group_name_H-M   'P 1'
#
loop_
_entity.id
_entity.type
_entity.pdbx_description
1 polymer ?
#
loop_
_entity_poly.entity_id
_entity_poly.type
_entity_poly.pdbx_seq_one_letter_code
_entity_poly.pdbx_strand_id
1 'polypeptide(L)'
;MIQSSIGGDHIEIKKLEGLPKSVNSLKEGEKPKFDSAMMLFLTSVDWKADGSPTEPLDKGISRERLGRFPIENGDAISYLHEYTIDKGDGVIHDLLAKLNLGLEEEFLGEDGFCRGAGGLHLCGWLDSKEVITLRGTIQRGKWSVDPEEPLDGGVADAFRHLTIILRSAEKRRCGLLMRRHA
;
A
#
# COMPACT_ATOMS: atom_id res chain seq x y z
N MET A 1 -16.71 -5.71 -8.17
CA MET A 1 -16.53 -6.83 -7.23
C MET A 1 -16.76 -6.41 -5.78
N ILE A 2 -15.91 -5.56 -5.18
CA ILE A 2 -16.08 -5.17 -3.76
C ILE A 2 -17.40 -4.43 -3.54
N GLN A 3 -17.73 -3.43 -4.37
CA GLN A 3 -19.02 -2.72 -4.26
C GLN A 3 -20.24 -3.65 -4.39
N SER A 4 -20.20 -4.62 -5.32
CA SER A 4 -21.22 -5.66 -5.45
C SER A 4 -21.38 -6.45 -4.14
N SER A 5 -20.25 -6.83 -3.54
CA SER A 5 -20.19 -7.54 -2.25
C SER A 5 -20.72 -6.70 -1.09
N ILE A 6 -20.45 -5.39 -1.07
CA ILE A 6 -21.06 -4.46 -0.10
C ILE A 6 -22.59 -4.40 -0.26
N GLY A 7 -23.09 -4.58 -1.48
CA GLY A 7 -24.52 -4.71 -1.79
C GLY A 7 -25.15 -6.06 -1.38
N GLY A 8 -24.34 -7.05 -1.02
CA GLY A 8 -24.77 -8.42 -0.67
C GLY A 8 -24.55 -9.46 -1.79
N ASP A 9 -24.01 -9.07 -2.95
CA ASP A 9 -23.61 -9.99 -4.01
C ASP A 9 -22.14 -10.42 -3.82
N HIS A 10 -21.95 -11.60 -3.25
CA HIS A 10 -20.63 -12.10 -2.89
C HIS A 10 -20.07 -13.11 -3.91
N ILE A 11 -20.72 -13.28 -5.06
CA ILE A 11 -20.37 -14.34 -6.02
C ILE A 11 -18.94 -14.17 -6.51
N GLU A 12 -18.57 -12.98 -6.98
CA GLU A 12 -17.24 -12.72 -7.54
C GLU A 12 -16.15 -12.74 -6.46
N ILE A 13 -16.44 -12.21 -5.27
CA ILE A 13 -15.42 -12.13 -4.21
C ILE A 13 -15.07 -13.52 -3.66
N LYS A 14 -16.05 -14.43 -3.60
CA LYS A 14 -15.85 -15.81 -3.14
C LYS A 14 -15.08 -16.70 -4.12
N LYS A 15 -14.85 -16.23 -5.35
CA LYS A 15 -13.96 -16.92 -6.31
C LYS A 15 -12.49 -16.71 -5.98
N LEU A 16 -12.15 -15.73 -5.14
CA LEU A 16 -10.77 -15.52 -4.71
C LEU A 16 -10.35 -16.63 -3.76
N GLU A 17 -9.15 -17.16 -3.98
CA GLU A 17 -8.54 -18.16 -3.10
C GLU A 17 -7.84 -17.48 -1.91
N GLY A 18 -7.63 -18.23 -0.82
CA GLY A 18 -6.84 -17.74 0.33
C GLY A 18 -7.51 -16.66 1.18
N LEU A 19 -8.83 -16.46 1.04
CA LEU A 19 -9.56 -15.48 1.83
C LEU A 19 -9.72 -15.90 3.31
N PRO A 20 -9.79 -14.93 4.24
CA PRO A 20 -10.00 -15.23 5.64
C PRO A 20 -11.43 -15.72 5.87
N LYS A 21 -11.65 -16.49 6.95
CA LYS A 21 -12.97 -17.04 7.32
C LYS A 21 -14.05 -15.95 7.42
N SER A 22 -13.68 -14.74 7.83
CA SER A 22 -14.58 -13.59 7.92
C SER A 22 -15.21 -13.23 6.57
N VAL A 23 -14.47 -13.35 5.47
CA VAL A 23 -14.98 -13.08 4.12
C VAL A 23 -15.66 -14.32 3.52
N ASN A 24 -15.09 -15.51 3.73
CA ASN A 24 -15.69 -16.76 3.22
C ASN A 24 -17.05 -17.10 3.84
N SER A 25 -17.33 -16.60 5.05
CA SER A 25 -18.60 -16.83 5.76
C SER A 25 -19.70 -15.82 5.42
N LEU A 26 -19.44 -14.86 4.52
CA LEU A 26 -20.46 -13.93 4.04
C LEU A 26 -21.63 -14.69 3.39
N LYS A 27 -22.86 -14.21 3.60
CA LYS A 27 -24.08 -14.87 3.12
C LYS A 27 -24.66 -14.12 1.94
N GLU A 28 -24.92 -14.84 0.86
CA GLU A 28 -25.47 -14.26 -0.37
C GLU A 28 -26.82 -13.57 -0.10
N GLY A 29 -26.98 -12.34 -0.60
CA GLY A 29 -28.16 -11.51 -0.37
C GLY A 29 -28.17 -10.74 0.96
N GLU A 30 -27.18 -10.92 1.84
CA GLU A 30 -27.02 -10.16 3.07
C GLU A 30 -25.87 -9.16 2.96
N LYS A 31 -26.07 -7.91 3.40
CA LYS A 31 -24.97 -6.93 3.43
C LYS A 31 -23.90 -7.35 4.46
N PRO A 32 -22.60 -7.21 4.15
CA PRO A 32 -21.53 -7.54 5.08
C PRO A 32 -21.48 -6.51 6.21
N LYS A 33 -20.83 -6.88 7.33
CA LYS A 33 -20.52 -5.95 8.43
C LYS A 33 -19.27 -5.10 8.16
N PHE A 34 -18.59 -5.35 7.05
CA PHE A 34 -17.36 -4.68 6.65
C PHE A 34 -17.69 -3.55 5.68
N ASP A 35 -17.00 -2.42 5.81
CA ASP A 35 -16.98 -1.37 4.80
C ASP A 35 -16.04 -1.72 3.62
N SER A 36 -16.08 -0.90 2.57
CA SER A 36 -15.30 -1.11 1.35
C SER A 36 -13.79 -1.16 1.60
N ALA A 37 -13.25 -0.27 2.42
CA ALA A 37 -11.84 -0.26 2.79
C ALA A 37 -11.42 -1.55 3.53
N MET A 38 -12.22 -1.99 4.50
CA MET A 38 -11.97 -3.25 5.21
C MET A 38 -12.06 -4.45 4.27
N MET A 39 -13.04 -4.47 3.38
CA MET A 39 -13.16 -5.53 2.36
C MET A 39 -11.96 -5.55 1.42
N LEU A 40 -11.47 -4.40 0.97
CA LEU A 40 -10.27 -4.29 0.14
C LEU A 40 -9.05 -4.82 0.89
N PHE A 41 -8.87 -4.43 2.16
CA PHE A 41 -7.78 -4.91 2.99
C PHE A 41 -7.81 -6.43 3.15
N LEU A 42 -8.96 -6.99 3.57
CA LEU A 42 -9.12 -8.42 3.82
C LEU A 42 -8.90 -9.28 2.58
N THR A 43 -9.22 -8.76 1.39
CA THR A 43 -9.04 -9.49 0.11
C THR A 43 -7.66 -9.28 -0.52
N SER A 44 -6.89 -8.29 -0.06
CA SER A 44 -5.55 -7.98 -0.58
C SER A 44 -4.41 -8.58 0.25
N VAL A 45 -4.68 -8.96 1.49
CA VAL A 45 -3.70 -9.61 2.37
C VAL A 45 -3.55 -11.08 1.99
N ASP A 46 -2.30 -11.54 1.96
CA ASP A 46 -1.98 -12.96 1.86
C ASP A 46 -2.19 -13.63 3.23
N TRP A 47 -3.17 -14.52 3.32
CA TRP A 47 -3.53 -15.22 4.55
C TRP A 47 -3.01 -16.66 4.54
N LYS A 48 -2.53 -17.09 5.70
CA LYS A 48 -2.20 -18.49 5.94
C LYS A 48 -3.47 -19.32 6.13
N ALA A 49 -3.34 -20.64 5.99
CA ALA A 49 -4.44 -21.59 6.14
C ALA A 49 -5.13 -21.54 7.52
N ASP A 50 -4.41 -21.10 8.57
CA ASP A 50 -4.95 -20.92 9.92
C ASP A 50 -5.73 -19.59 10.09
N GLY A 51 -5.77 -18.75 9.06
CA GLY A 51 -6.43 -17.44 9.06
C GLY A 51 -5.57 -16.31 9.66
N SER A 52 -4.29 -16.56 9.96
CA SER A 52 -3.34 -15.51 10.32
C SER A 52 -2.74 -14.86 9.07
N PRO A 53 -2.37 -13.57 9.11
CA PRO A 53 -1.70 -12.94 7.98
C PRO A 53 -0.28 -13.51 7.79
N THR A 54 0.19 -13.56 6.54
CA THR A 54 1.58 -13.88 6.23
C THR A 54 2.54 -12.88 6.90
N GLU A 55 3.78 -13.30 7.16
CA GLU A 55 4.78 -12.44 7.78
C GLU A 55 4.93 -11.11 7.01
N PRO A 56 5.06 -9.96 7.69
CA PRO A 56 5.33 -8.69 7.04
C PRO A 56 6.55 -8.75 6.11
N LEU A 57 6.51 -7.98 5.02
CA LEU A 57 7.60 -7.94 4.03
C LEU A 57 8.93 -7.42 4.59
N ASP A 58 8.84 -6.60 5.64
CA ASP A 58 9.96 -5.95 6.33
C ASP A 58 10.37 -6.67 7.63
N LYS A 59 9.70 -7.77 8.01
CA LYS A 59 9.84 -8.43 9.32
C LYS A 59 9.72 -7.45 10.51
N GLY A 60 8.96 -6.36 10.34
CA GLY A 60 8.75 -5.33 11.38
C GLY A 60 9.75 -4.16 11.39
N ILE A 61 10.82 -4.20 10.59
CA ILE A 61 11.87 -3.14 10.59
C ILE A 61 11.39 -1.83 9.95
N SER A 62 10.49 -1.90 8.97
CA SER A 62 9.96 -0.74 8.26
C SER A 62 8.87 -0.02 9.04
N ARG A 63 8.12 -0.68 9.92
CA ARG A 63 7.11 -0.01 10.77
C ARG A 63 7.73 1.10 11.63
N GLU A 64 8.95 0.89 12.10
CA GLU A 64 9.67 1.88 12.91
C GLU A 64 10.32 3.00 12.09
N ARG A 65 10.48 2.82 10.77
CA ARG A 65 11.32 3.71 9.96
C ARG A 65 10.59 4.44 8.83
N LEU A 66 9.67 3.78 8.12
CA LEU A 66 8.80 4.47 7.15
C LEU A 66 7.53 5.06 7.79
N GLY A 67 7.04 4.47 8.87
CA GLY A 67 5.83 4.94 9.58
C GLY A 67 6.10 5.84 10.79
N ARG A 68 7.38 6.14 11.07
CA ARG A 68 7.84 7.09 12.10
C ARG A 68 9.01 7.90 11.55
N PHE A 69 8.89 8.29 10.28
CA PHE A 69 9.89 9.15 9.67
C PHE A 69 9.98 10.47 10.47
N PRO A 70 11.15 11.10 10.64
CA PRO A 70 11.31 12.23 11.57
C PRO A 70 10.76 13.55 11.00
N ILE A 71 9.48 13.57 10.67
CA ILE A 71 8.68 14.69 10.17
C ILE A 71 7.31 14.69 10.87
N GLU A 72 6.59 15.81 10.82
CA GLU A 72 5.34 16.03 11.57
C GLU A 72 4.30 14.90 11.39
N ASN A 73 4.15 14.38 10.17
CA ASN A 73 3.18 13.33 9.85
C ASN A 73 3.75 11.90 9.83
N GLY A 74 5.05 11.74 10.07
CA GLY A 74 5.72 10.43 10.09
C GLY A 74 5.79 9.67 8.76
N ASP A 75 5.29 10.25 7.66
CA ASP A 75 5.10 9.57 6.38
C ASP A 75 6.28 9.73 5.42
N ALA A 76 7.12 8.70 5.36
CA ALA A 76 8.26 8.66 4.47
C ALA A 76 7.90 8.66 2.97
N ILE A 77 6.70 8.20 2.56
CA ILE A 77 6.35 8.16 1.13
C ILE A 77 6.00 9.55 0.63
N SER A 78 5.20 10.30 1.40
CA SER A 78 4.95 11.72 1.13
C SER A 78 6.26 12.51 1.10
N TYR A 79 7.17 12.26 2.05
CA TYR A 79 8.49 12.88 2.08
C TYR A 79 9.33 12.61 0.82
N LEU A 80 9.38 11.34 0.39
CA LEU A 80 10.08 10.95 -0.83
C LEU A 80 9.48 11.62 -2.06
N HIS A 81 8.16 11.73 -2.13
CA HIS A 81 7.49 12.41 -3.25
C HIS A 81 7.83 13.90 -3.29
N GLU A 82 7.91 14.57 -2.14
CA GLU A 82 8.19 16.00 -2.02
C GLU A 82 9.66 16.36 -2.30
N TYR A 83 10.61 15.64 -1.72
CA TYR A 83 12.03 16.02 -1.73
C TYR A 83 12.90 15.22 -2.72
N THR A 84 12.28 14.41 -3.59
CA THR A 84 13.00 13.76 -4.69
C THR A 84 12.77 14.54 -5.98
N ILE A 85 13.85 14.84 -6.70
CA ILE A 85 13.80 15.33 -8.08
C ILE A 85 13.97 14.14 -9.01
N ASP A 86 12.94 13.77 -9.78
CA ASP A 86 13.06 12.77 -10.84
C ASP A 86 13.88 13.34 -12.01
N LYS A 87 14.91 12.60 -12.45
CA LYS A 87 15.75 12.93 -13.62
C LYS A 87 15.54 11.94 -14.78
N GLY A 88 14.55 11.06 -14.64
CA GLY A 88 14.11 10.09 -15.61
C GLY A 88 12.86 10.56 -16.34
N ASP A 89 11.86 9.67 -16.36
CA ASP A 89 10.62 9.77 -17.12
C ASP A 89 9.39 10.06 -16.24
N GLY A 90 9.57 10.45 -14.98
CA GLY A 90 8.49 10.75 -14.03
C GLY A 90 7.99 9.51 -13.27
N VAL A 91 8.45 8.32 -13.63
CA VAL A 91 7.97 7.05 -13.08
C VAL A 91 8.17 6.95 -11.57
N ILE A 92 9.21 7.59 -11.00
CA ILE A 92 9.40 7.52 -9.54
C ILE A 92 8.28 8.30 -8.82
N HIS A 93 7.92 9.48 -9.34
CA HIS A 93 6.87 10.32 -8.78
C HIS A 93 5.51 9.69 -8.98
N ASP A 94 5.21 9.19 -10.18
CA ASP A 94 3.93 8.55 -10.48
C ASP A 94 3.67 7.36 -9.53
N LEU A 95 4.67 6.50 -9.31
CA LEU A 95 4.51 5.33 -8.46
C LEU A 95 4.51 5.67 -6.96
N LEU A 96 5.27 6.69 -6.53
CA LEU A 96 5.19 7.19 -5.15
C LEU A 96 3.83 7.83 -4.87
N ALA A 97 3.32 8.66 -5.78
CA ALA A 97 2.00 9.27 -5.71
C ALA A 97 0.91 8.20 -5.65
N LYS A 98 0.96 7.20 -6.55
CA LYS A 98 0.02 6.08 -6.55
C LYS A 98 0.04 5.32 -5.22
N LEU A 99 1.22 5.03 -4.67
CA LEU A 99 1.35 4.32 -3.40
C LEU A 99 0.81 5.15 -2.22
N ASN A 100 0.89 6.47 -2.31
CA ASN A 100 0.53 7.40 -1.24
C ASN A 100 -0.93 7.85 -1.25
N LEU A 101 -1.51 8.03 -2.44
CA LEU A 101 -2.81 8.69 -2.64
C LEU A 101 -3.78 7.85 -3.48
N GLY A 102 -3.35 6.71 -4.04
CA GLY A 102 -4.11 6.01 -5.08
C GLY A 102 -5.51 5.53 -4.67
N LEU A 103 -5.79 5.37 -3.36
CA LEU A 103 -7.13 5.00 -2.85
C LEU A 103 -7.94 6.19 -2.35
N GLU A 104 -7.40 7.41 -2.39
CA GLU A 104 -8.19 8.61 -2.16
C GLU A 104 -9.19 8.80 -3.29
N GLU A 105 -10.39 9.29 -2.96
CA GLU A 105 -11.52 9.39 -3.88
C GLU A 105 -11.19 10.20 -5.14
N GLU A 106 -10.39 11.27 -4.99
CA GLU A 106 -9.95 12.12 -6.10
C GLU A 106 -9.11 11.35 -7.14
N PHE A 107 -8.34 10.35 -6.71
CA PHE A 107 -7.46 9.56 -7.57
C PHE A 107 -8.09 8.24 -8.01
N LEU A 108 -8.88 7.62 -7.14
CA LEU A 108 -9.54 6.34 -7.42
C LEU A 108 -10.83 6.53 -8.25
N GLY A 109 -11.49 7.68 -8.11
CA GLY A 109 -12.82 7.95 -8.66
C GLY A 109 -13.96 7.24 -7.94
N GLU A 110 -13.67 6.60 -6.81
CA GLU A 110 -14.62 5.81 -6.02
C GLU A 110 -14.43 6.07 -4.53
N ASP A 111 -15.53 6.21 -3.79
CA ASP A 111 -15.52 6.54 -2.38
C ASP A 111 -15.33 5.30 -1.47
N GLY A 112 -15.06 5.55 -0.19
CA GLY A 112 -15.10 4.52 0.86
C GLY A 112 -13.93 3.52 0.90
N PHE A 113 -12.94 3.62 0.00
CA PHE A 113 -11.77 2.73 -0.01
C PHE A 113 -10.56 3.23 0.80
N CYS A 114 -10.47 4.55 1.03
CA CYS A 114 -9.39 5.17 1.82
C CYS A 114 -9.58 4.96 3.33
N ARG A 115 -10.78 5.25 3.87
CA ARG A 115 -11.08 5.19 5.31
C ARG A 115 -12.09 4.09 5.62
N GLY A 116 -11.77 3.28 6.62
CA GLY A 116 -12.63 2.20 7.11
C GLY A 116 -12.74 2.15 8.63
N ALA A 117 -13.52 1.19 9.11
CA ALA A 117 -13.83 0.97 10.51
C ALA A 117 -12.56 0.66 11.33
N GLY A 118 -12.61 1.02 12.62
CA GLY A 118 -11.51 0.74 13.55
C GLY A 118 -10.24 1.55 13.29
N GLY A 119 -10.37 2.72 12.63
CA GLY A 119 -9.23 3.58 12.30
C GLY A 119 -8.39 3.06 11.13
N LEU A 120 -8.94 2.19 10.28
CA LEU A 120 -8.27 1.74 9.07
C LEU A 120 -8.13 2.90 8.08
N HIS A 121 -6.88 3.20 7.69
CA HIS A 121 -6.58 4.18 6.66
C HIS A 121 -5.67 3.55 5.60
N LEU A 122 -6.24 3.24 4.44
CA LEU A 122 -5.53 2.75 3.27
C LEU A 122 -5.15 3.94 2.37
N CYS A 123 -3.91 3.96 1.91
CA CYS A 123 -3.36 5.08 1.16
C CYS A 123 -3.37 4.78 -0.34
N GLY A 124 -2.60 3.78 -0.74
CA GLY A 124 -2.46 3.41 -2.14
C GLY A 124 -1.82 2.03 -2.27
N TRP A 125 -1.58 1.61 -3.50
CA TRP A 125 -1.03 0.29 -3.79
C TRP A 125 -0.10 0.29 -4.99
N LEU A 126 0.74 -0.73 -5.05
CA LEU A 126 1.51 -1.10 -6.23
C LEU A 126 1.23 -2.56 -6.54
N ASP A 127 1.01 -2.89 -7.80
CA ASP A 127 0.98 -4.28 -8.25
C ASP A 127 2.40 -4.89 -8.31
N SER A 128 2.49 -6.19 -8.58
CA SER A 128 3.77 -6.90 -8.59
C SER A 128 4.73 -6.42 -9.69
N LYS A 129 4.23 -5.87 -10.81
CA LYS A 129 5.05 -5.29 -11.87
C LYS A 129 5.54 -3.92 -11.48
N GLU A 130 4.67 -3.09 -10.91
CA GLU A 130 4.98 -1.75 -10.44
C GLU A 130 6.01 -1.76 -9.30
N VAL A 131 5.97 -2.77 -8.43
CA VAL A 131 7.02 -3.01 -7.42
C VAL A 131 8.39 -3.18 -8.09
N ILE A 132 8.47 -3.98 -9.15
CA ILE A 132 9.72 -4.23 -9.89
C ILE A 132 10.18 -2.94 -10.57
N THR A 133 9.25 -2.22 -11.20
CA THR A 133 9.51 -0.94 -11.87
C THR A 133 10.05 0.11 -10.90
N LEU A 134 9.37 0.35 -9.78
CA LEU A 134 9.81 1.33 -8.78
C LEU A 134 11.19 0.98 -8.22
N ARG A 135 11.41 -0.30 -7.86
CA ARG A 135 12.71 -0.75 -7.37
C ARG A 135 13.82 -0.51 -8.40
N GLY A 136 13.56 -0.84 -9.66
CA GLY A 136 14.50 -0.62 -10.76
C GLY A 136 14.79 0.85 -11.02
N THR A 137 13.79 1.72 -10.91
CA THR A 137 13.96 3.18 -11.06
C THR A 137 14.78 3.77 -9.92
N ILE A 138 14.52 3.39 -8.66
CA ILE A 138 15.32 3.81 -7.51
C ILE A 138 16.79 3.36 -7.68
N GLN A 139 17.03 2.11 -8.07
CA GLN A 139 18.38 1.54 -8.23
C GLN A 139 19.18 2.12 -9.38
N ARG A 140 18.52 2.52 -10.48
CA ARG A 140 19.18 3.17 -11.62
C ARG A 140 19.70 4.57 -11.28
N GLY A 141 19.23 5.17 -10.18
CA GLY A 141 19.75 6.46 -9.70
C GLY A 141 19.43 7.65 -10.60
N LYS A 142 18.36 7.56 -11.40
CA LYS A 142 17.87 8.70 -12.21
C LYS A 142 17.02 9.66 -11.37
N TRP A 143 17.55 10.05 -10.22
CA TRP A 143 16.91 10.99 -9.31
C TRP A 143 17.99 11.75 -8.53
N SER A 144 17.63 12.88 -7.94
CA SER A 144 18.47 13.54 -6.93
C SER A 144 17.62 14.05 -5.79
N VAL A 145 18.30 14.44 -4.72
CA VAL A 145 17.69 15.12 -3.57
C VAL A 145 17.41 16.56 -3.94
N ASP A 146 16.25 17.07 -3.52
CA ASP A 146 15.92 18.49 -3.60
C ASP A 146 16.84 19.31 -2.67
N PRO A 147 17.45 20.42 -3.13
CA PRO A 147 18.26 21.28 -2.27
C PRO A 147 17.55 21.81 -1.02
N GLU A 148 16.23 21.90 -1.04
CA GLU A 148 15.39 22.33 0.08
C GLU A 148 15.01 21.17 1.03
N GLU A 149 15.65 20.00 0.90
CA GLU A 149 15.45 18.88 1.81
C GLU A 149 15.73 19.30 3.27
N PRO A 150 14.75 19.13 4.19
CA PRO A 150 14.90 19.57 5.57
C PRO A 150 15.77 18.65 6.44
N LEU A 151 15.89 17.36 6.06
CA LEU A 151 16.65 16.37 6.81
C LEU A 151 17.88 15.94 6.01
N ASP A 152 19.07 16.15 6.55
CA ASP A 152 20.31 15.71 5.90
C ASP A 152 20.31 14.18 5.68
N GLY A 153 20.23 13.77 4.41
CA GLY A 153 20.21 12.38 3.99
C GLY A 153 18.88 11.65 4.18
N GLY A 154 17.79 12.37 4.46
CA GLY A 154 16.47 11.78 4.68
C GLY A 154 15.96 10.97 3.48
N VAL A 155 16.05 11.52 2.27
CA VAL A 155 15.60 10.88 1.02
C VAL A 155 16.38 9.60 0.78
N ALA A 156 17.71 9.65 0.98
CA ALA A 156 18.57 8.48 0.82
C ALA A 156 18.20 7.37 1.82
N ASP A 157 17.91 7.73 3.08
CA ASP A 157 17.51 6.77 4.10
C ASP A 157 16.12 6.17 3.84
N ALA A 158 15.15 7.00 3.46
CA ALA A 158 13.80 6.58 3.10
C ALA A 158 13.82 5.63 1.89
N PHE A 159 14.56 5.95 0.82
CA PHE A 159 14.70 5.05 -0.33
C PHE A 159 15.39 3.74 0.01
N ARG A 160 16.40 3.78 0.90
CA ARG A 160 17.06 2.56 1.39
C ARG A 160 16.04 1.64 2.07
N HIS A 161 15.14 2.17 2.88
CA HIS A 161 14.08 1.41 3.54
C HIS A 161 13.00 0.90 2.59
N LEU A 162 12.50 1.76 1.71
CA LEU A 162 11.53 1.38 0.70
C LEU A 162 12.08 0.26 -0.20
N THR A 163 13.36 0.34 -0.59
CA THR A 163 14.03 -0.67 -1.41
C THR A 163 14.06 -2.06 -0.73
N ILE A 164 14.20 -2.13 0.60
CA ILE A 164 14.16 -3.40 1.34
C ILE A 164 12.78 -4.05 1.20
N ILE A 165 11.72 -3.27 1.34
CA ILE A 165 10.33 -3.75 1.21
C ILE A 165 10.05 -4.20 -0.22
N LEU A 166 10.41 -3.36 -1.20
CA LEU A 166 10.22 -3.67 -2.62
C LEU A 166 10.96 -4.96 -3.01
N ARG A 167 12.18 -5.16 -2.50
CA ARG A 167 12.94 -6.40 -2.73
C ARG A 167 12.25 -7.63 -2.14
N SER A 168 11.67 -7.51 -0.94
CA SER A 168 10.89 -8.58 -0.33
C SER A 168 9.62 -8.88 -1.11
N ALA A 169 8.88 -7.85 -1.55
CA ALA A 169 7.67 -7.99 -2.36
C ALA A 169 7.95 -8.67 -3.69
N GLU A 170 9.00 -8.22 -4.41
CA GLU A 170 9.44 -8.84 -5.66
C GLU A 170 9.81 -10.32 -5.46
N LYS A 171 10.56 -10.66 -4.40
CA LYS A 171 10.93 -12.05 -4.08
C LYS A 171 9.70 -12.93 -3.86
N ARG A 172 8.65 -12.38 -3.25
CA ARG A 172 7.38 -13.07 -3.00
C ARG A 172 6.37 -12.95 -4.14
N ARG A 173 6.72 -12.23 -5.22
CA ARG A 173 5.86 -11.96 -6.39
C ARG A 173 4.52 -11.32 -6.03
N CYS A 174 4.52 -10.47 -5.00
CA CYS A 174 3.33 -9.76 -4.55
C CYS A 174 3.45 -8.25 -4.74
N GLY A 175 2.31 -7.56 -4.68
CA GLY A 175 2.23 -6.11 -4.64
C GLY A 175 2.47 -5.53 -3.24
N LEU A 176 2.26 -4.23 -3.13
CA LEU A 176 2.24 -3.48 -1.86
C LEU A 176 0.89 -2.80 -1.68
N LEU A 177 0.36 -2.85 -0.46
CA LEU A 177 -0.77 -2.03 -0.03
C LEU A 177 -0.30 -1.19 1.15
N MET A 178 -0.35 0.12 1.02
CA MET A 178 0.06 1.03 2.08
C MET A 178 -1.11 1.31 3.02
N ARG A 179 -0.83 1.16 4.31
CA ARG A 179 -1.74 1.50 5.40
C ARG A 179 -1.04 2.44 6.36
N ARG A 180 -1.73 3.50 6.80
CA ARG A 180 -1.32 4.33 7.93
C ARG A 180 -2.13 3.98 9.18
N HIS A 181 -1.51 4.18 10.33
CA HIS A 181 -2.18 4.15 11.61
C HIS A 181 -2.35 5.60 12.07
N ALA A 182 -3.58 5.97 12.44
CA ALA A 182 -3.83 7.21 13.16
C ALA A 182 -3.29 7.12 14.60
#